data_AF-A0A3D0QVI7-F1
#
_entry.id   AF-A0A3D0QVI7-F1
#
_cell.length_a   1.000
_cell.length_b   1.000
_cell.length_c   1.000
_cell.angle_alpha   90.00
_cell.angle_beta   90.00
_cell.angle_gamma   90.00
#
_symmetry.space_group_name_H-M   'P 1'
#
loop_
_entity.id
_entity.type
_entity.pdbx_description
1 polymer ?
#
loop_
_entity_poly.entity_id
_entity_poly.type
_entity_poly.pdbx_seq_one_letter_code
_entity_poly.pdbx_strand_id
1 'polypeptide(L)'
;MTDPTGRADDRIVVGVDGSEPSREALRWAVRQAGLTGASIDAVMAWEWPGYVTWGGMMPPAAPTEETIEESTQQTLLTTIAETVGAAPPVEIRALTQPGGPVQVLLDAARGASLLVVGCRGLGGFKGALLGSVSQHISHHAPCPVVIVRAHLGDDS
;
A
#
# COMPACT_ATOMS: atom_id res chain seq x y z
N MET A 1 -32.28 -1.23 2.41
CA MET A 1 -32.58 0.02 1.67
C MET A 1 -31.29 0.38 0.96
N THR A 2 -31.17 -0.04 -0.29
CA THR A 2 -29.94 -0.02 -1.10
C THR A 2 -29.99 1.22 -1.99
N ASP A 3 -28.88 1.93 -2.11
CA ASP A 3 -28.73 3.08 -3.02
C ASP A 3 -29.11 2.67 -4.46
N PRO A 4 -30.01 3.40 -5.14
CA PRO A 4 -30.47 3.09 -6.51
C PRO A 4 -29.38 3.23 -7.59
N THR A 5 -28.13 3.59 -7.26
CA THR A 5 -27.03 3.67 -8.24
C THR A 5 -26.18 2.41 -8.40
N GLY A 6 -26.36 1.37 -7.58
CA GLY A 6 -25.80 0.04 -7.84
C GLY A 6 -24.27 -0.03 -8.02
N ARG A 7 -23.52 1.00 -7.64
CA ARG A 7 -22.06 0.94 -7.59
C ARG A 7 -21.70 0.27 -6.27
N ALA A 8 -21.11 -0.92 -6.33
CA ALA A 8 -20.30 -1.41 -5.23
C ALA A 8 -19.39 -0.25 -4.77
N ASP A 9 -19.30 0.02 -3.47
CA ASP A 9 -18.53 1.12 -2.90
C ASP A 9 -17.23 1.31 -3.69
N ASP A 10 -17.17 2.36 -4.50
CA ASP A 10 -16.09 2.52 -5.47
C ASP A 10 -14.83 2.82 -4.67
N ARG A 11 -13.92 1.85 -4.63
CA ARG A 11 -12.84 1.79 -3.65
C ARG A 11 -11.53 1.55 -4.35
N ILE A 12 -10.59 2.45 -4.13
CA ILE A 12 -9.23 2.38 -4.63
C ILE A 12 -8.33 1.85 -3.52
N VAL A 13 -7.63 0.75 -3.78
CA VAL A 13 -6.61 0.21 -2.88
C VAL A 13 -5.25 0.76 -3.30
N VAL A 14 -4.43 1.20 -2.34
CA VAL A 14 -3.08 1.71 -2.59
C VAL A 14 -2.09 0.97 -1.70
N GLY A 15 -1.07 0.37 -2.30
CA GLY A 15 0.04 -0.21 -1.54
C GLY A 15 1.04 0.86 -1.10
N VAL A 16 1.28 0.94 0.22
CA VAL A 16 2.18 1.91 0.84
C VAL A 16 3.27 1.17 1.62
N ASP A 17 4.54 1.51 1.36
CA ASP A 17 5.69 0.96 2.08
C ASP A 17 6.65 2.06 2.57
N GLY A 18 6.22 3.33 2.51
CA GLY A 18 7.03 4.49 2.89
C GLY A 18 8.03 4.96 1.83
N SER A 19 8.28 4.18 0.78
CA SER A 19 9.19 4.56 -0.32
C SER A 19 8.58 5.67 -1.19
N GLU A 20 9.43 6.46 -1.85
CA GLU A 20 8.99 7.55 -2.73
C GLU A 20 8.03 7.09 -3.86
N PRO A 21 8.25 5.96 -4.55
CA PRO A 21 7.27 5.45 -5.52
C PRO A 21 5.91 5.11 -4.90
N SER A 22 5.87 4.63 -3.66
CA SER A 22 4.61 4.37 -2.96
C SER A 22 3.89 5.68 -2.55
N ARG A 23 4.65 6.73 -2.21
CA ARG A 23 4.11 8.08 -1.96
C ARG A 23 3.52 8.68 -3.23
N GLU A 24 4.17 8.52 -4.37
CA GLU A 24 3.61 8.92 -5.67
C GLU A 24 2.36 8.13 -6.05
N ALA A 25 2.34 6.83 -5.76
CA ALA A 25 1.14 6.00 -5.93
C ALA A 25 -0.04 6.54 -5.10
N LEU A 26 0.21 6.91 -3.85
CA LEU A 26 -0.79 7.53 -2.97
C LEU A 26 -1.27 8.89 -3.50
N ARG A 27 -0.35 9.77 -3.93
CA ARG A 27 -0.74 11.06 -4.56
C ARG A 27 -1.61 10.86 -5.78
N TRP A 28 -1.26 9.90 -6.64
CA TRP A 28 -2.03 9.57 -7.83
C TRP A 28 -3.44 9.08 -7.45
N ALA A 29 -3.53 8.16 -6.49
CA ALA A 29 -4.80 7.61 -6.04
C ALA A 29 -5.72 8.68 -5.43
N VAL A 30 -5.18 9.62 -4.64
CA VAL A 30 -5.96 10.75 -4.09
C VAL A 30 -6.55 11.62 -5.20
N ARG A 31 -5.78 11.91 -6.25
CA ARG A 31 -6.33 12.64 -7.41
C ARG A 31 -7.44 11.85 -8.11
N GLN A 32 -7.24 10.55 -8.30
CA GLN A 32 -8.23 9.69 -8.94
C GLN A 32 -9.52 9.58 -8.11
N ALA A 33 -9.40 9.41 -6.80
CA ALA A 33 -10.52 9.41 -5.86
C ALA A 33 -11.29 10.74 -5.92
N GLY A 34 -10.59 11.88 -5.96
CA GLY A 34 -11.23 13.19 -6.09
C GLY A 34 -12.03 13.38 -7.39
N LEU A 35 -11.65 12.70 -8.47
CA LEU A 35 -12.37 12.73 -9.75
C LEU A 35 -13.55 11.75 -9.81
N THR A 36 -13.48 10.64 -9.08
CA THR A 36 -14.43 9.52 -9.18
C THR A 36 -15.41 9.44 -8.01
N GLY A 37 -15.12 10.16 -6.92
CA GLY A 37 -15.83 10.02 -5.64
C GLY A 37 -15.49 8.74 -4.89
N ALA A 38 -14.46 8.01 -5.31
CA ALA A 38 -14.05 6.77 -4.66
C ALA A 38 -13.38 7.02 -3.29
N SER A 39 -13.53 6.07 -2.36
CA SER A 39 -12.74 6.04 -1.12
C SER A 39 -11.40 5.33 -1.34
N ILE A 40 -10.44 5.57 -0.44
CA ILE A 40 -9.11 4.97 -0.50
C ILE A 40 -8.86 4.06 0.69
N ASP A 41 -8.38 2.85 0.39
CA ASP A 41 -7.73 1.97 1.37
C ASP A 41 -6.21 2.04 1.14
N ALA A 42 -5.51 2.74 2.01
CA ALA A 42 -4.05 2.77 2.04
C ALA A 42 -3.57 1.57 2.87
N VAL A 43 -2.92 0.61 2.22
CA VAL A 43 -2.58 -0.69 2.81
C VAL A 43 -1.07 -0.83 2.97
N MET A 44 -0.64 -1.15 4.18
CA MET A 44 0.76 -1.49 4.49
C MET A 44 0.82 -2.90 5.09
N ALA A 45 1.63 -3.74 4.48
CA ALA A 45 1.87 -5.10 4.96
C ALA A 45 3.04 -5.12 5.95
N TRP A 46 2.97 -6.00 6.94
CA TRP A 46 4.08 -6.26 7.85
C TRP A 46 4.29 -7.76 8.05
N GLU A 47 5.54 -8.16 8.25
CA GLU A 47 5.92 -9.56 8.42
C GLU A 47 6.80 -9.72 9.66
N TRP A 48 6.75 -10.90 10.26
CA TRP A 48 7.73 -11.29 11.25
C TRP A 48 9.14 -11.33 10.62
N PRO A 49 10.17 -10.78 11.28
CA PRO A 49 11.52 -10.84 10.75
C PRO A 49 11.95 -12.30 10.53
N GLY A 50 12.51 -12.61 9.35
CA GLY A 50 12.83 -13.98 8.96
C GLY A 50 13.85 -14.72 9.84
N TYR A 51 14.58 -14.03 10.72
CA TYR A 51 15.46 -14.67 11.70
C TYR A 51 14.68 -15.32 12.86
N VAL A 52 13.45 -14.86 13.11
CA VAL A 52 12.55 -15.39 14.15
C VAL A 52 12.02 -16.77 13.75
N THR A 53 11.82 -16.98 12.45
CA THR A 53 11.27 -18.22 11.87
C THR A 53 12.34 -19.30 11.67
N TRP A 54 13.63 -18.97 11.65
CA TRP A 54 14.73 -19.91 11.35
C TRP A 54 15.14 -20.84 12.52
N GLY A 55 14.49 -20.79 13.68
CA GLY A 55 14.86 -21.68 14.79
C GLY A 55 13.79 -21.92 15.85
N GLY A 56 12.57 -21.42 15.65
CA GLY A 56 11.47 -21.54 16.62
C GLY A 56 11.72 -20.83 17.95
N MET A 57 12.83 -20.11 18.11
CA MET A 57 13.20 -19.41 19.33
C MET A 57 13.16 -17.91 19.11
N MET A 58 12.17 -17.27 19.70
CA MET A 58 12.08 -15.82 19.84
C MET A 58 13.15 -15.35 20.83
N PRO A 59 14.07 -14.45 20.45
CA PRO A 59 14.94 -13.81 21.43
C PRO A 59 14.09 -13.09 22.49
N PRO A 60 14.49 -13.05 23.77
CA PRO A 60 13.71 -12.41 24.83
C PRO A 60 13.39 -10.92 24.58
N ALA A 61 14.16 -10.27 23.72
CA ALA A 61 14.01 -8.87 23.32
C ALA A 61 13.37 -8.70 21.91
N ALA A 62 12.83 -9.78 21.34
CA ALA A 62 12.10 -9.67 20.08
C ALA A 62 10.85 -8.80 20.28
N PRO A 63 10.52 -7.93 19.30
CA PRO A 63 9.29 -7.16 19.35
C PRO A 63 8.08 -8.10 19.36
N THR A 64 7.01 -7.71 20.05
CA THR A 64 5.73 -8.44 19.99
C THR A 64 5.04 -8.14 18.66
N GLU A 65 4.06 -8.97 18.31
CA GLU A 65 3.20 -8.75 17.15
C GLU A 65 2.54 -7.36 17.19
N GLU A 66 1.98 -7.03 18.36
CA GLU A 66 1.36 -5.75 18.65
C GLU A 66 2.33 -4.58 18.43
N THR A 67 3.56 -4.67 18.92
CA THR A 67 4.57 -3.61 18.70
C THR A 67 4.93 -3.45 17.20
N ILE A 68 5.00 -4.55 16.44
CA ILE A 68 5.27 -4.47 14.99
C ILE A 68 4.08 -3.80 14.29
N GLU A 69 2.86 -4.24 14.58
CA GLU A 69 1.65 -3.67 13.99
C GLU A 69 1.52 -2.18 14.33
N GLU A 70 1.69 -1.79 15.60
CA GLU A 70 1.66 -0.39 16.04
C GLU A 70 2.69 0.45 15.29
N SER A 71 3.94 -0.01 15.20
CA SER A 71 4.99 0.71 14.48
C SER A 71 4.69 0.85 12.99
N THR A 72 4.09 -0.18 12.39
CA THR A 72 3.66 -0.16 10.98
C THR A 72 2.50 0.81 10.79
N GLN A 73 1.52 0.81 11.69
CA GLN A 73 0.37 1.72 11.65
C GLN A 73 0.84 3.17 11.78
N GLN A 74 1.78 3.46 12.70
CA GLN A 74 2.38 4.79 12.83
C GLN A 74 3.13 5.21 11.56
N THR A 75 3.89 4.29 10.96
CA THR A 75 4.60 4.55 9.70
C THR A 75 3.64 4.85 8.56
N LEU A 76 2.54 4.10 8.45
CA LEU A 76 1.50 4.30 7.45
C LEU A 76 0.81 5.66 7.63
N LEU A 77 0.36 5.97 8.85
CA LEU A 77 -0.29 7.26 9.15
C LEU A 77 0.64 8.44 8.88
N THR A 78 1.91 8.34 9.29
CA THR A 78 2.93 9.37 9.04
C THR A 78 3.14 9.55 7.54
N THR A 79 3.28 8.45 6.79
CA THR A 79 3.46 8.51 5.33
C THR A 79 2.26 9.16 4.65
N ILE A 80 1.03 8.83 5.07
CA ILE A 80 -0.18 9.47 4.53
C ILE A 80 -0.15 10.98 4.81
N ALA A 81 0.08 11.37 6.07
CA ALA A 81 0.10 12.78 6.47
C ALA A 81 1.19 13.60 5.73
N GLU A 82 2.40 13.05 5.60
CA GLU A 82 3.50 13.69 4.86
C GLU A 82 3.22 13.80 3.35
N THR A 83 2.48 12.84 2.79
CA THR A 83 2.27 12.75 1.34
C THR A 83 1.11 13.58 0.84
N VAL A 84 -0.01 13.61 1.58
CA VAL A 84 -1.27 14.24 1.14
C VAL A 84 -1.87 15.20 2.17
N GLY A 85 -1.18 15.44 3.28
CA GLY A 85 -1.62 16.32 4.36
C GLY A 85 -2.53 15.63 5.38
N ALA A 86 -2.78 16.32 6.50
CA ALA A 86 -3.59 15.80 7.60
C ALA A 86 -5.11 15.78 7.32
N ALA A 87 -5.57 16.53 6.32
CA ALA A 87 -6.98 16.62 5.93
C ALA A 87 -7.12 16.53 4.40
N PRO A 88 -6.94 15.32 3.81
CA PRO A 88 -7.12 15.13 2.38
C PRO A 88 -8.59 15.34 1.99
N PRO A 89 -8.87 15.78 0.75
CA PRO A 89 -10.23 16.03 0.28
C PRO A 89 -11.05 14.75 -0.01
N VAL A 90 -10.49 13.57 0.31
CA VAL A 90 -11.07 12.24 0.06
C VAL A 90 -10.96 11.39 1.32
N GLU A 91 -11.87 10.44 1.50
CA GLU A 91 -11.80 9.49 2.61
C GLU A 91 -10.63 8.51 2.40
N ILE A 92 -9.71 8.46 3.37
CA ILE A 92 -8.57 7.52 3.36
C ILE A 92 -8.61 6.70 4.64
N ARG A 93 -8.70 5.37 4.49
CA ARG A 93 -8.57 4.39 5.56
C ARG A 93 -7.16 3.84 5.57
N ALA A 94 -6.48 3.93 6.71
CA ALA A 94 -5.15 3.36 6.91
C ALA A 94 -5.28 1.94 7.46
N LEU A 95 -4.87 0.94 6.68
CA LEU A 95 -5.00 -0.47 7.00
C LEU A 95 -3.62 -1.14 7.06
N THR A 96 -3.27 -1.68 8.22
CA THR A 96 -2.15 -2.61 8.37
C THR A 96 -2.63 -4.04 8.30
N GLN A 97 -1.85 -4.93 7.68
CA GLN A 97 -2.18 -6.36 7.63
C GLN A 97 -0.93 -7.23 7.80
N PRO A 98 -1.00 -8.30 8.60
CA PRO A 98 0.06 -9.29 8.68
C PRO A 98 0.20 -10.06 7.35
N GLY A 99 1.45 -10.30 6.94
CA GLY A 99 1.80 -11.16 5.83
C GLY A 99 2.57 -10.45 4.72
N GLY A 100 2.93 -11.23 3.70
CA GLY A 100 3.72 -10.71 2.58
C GLY A 100 2.96 -9.66 1.77
N PRO A 101 3.64 -8.60 1.28
CA PRO A 101 3.01 -7.46 0.62
C PRO A 101 2.17 -7.84 -0.60
N VAL A 102 2.59 -8.88 -1.34
CA VAL A 102 1.83 -9.37 -2.49
C VAL A 102 0.47 -9.93 -2.07
N GLN A 103 0.45 -10.85 -1.10
CA GLN A 103 -0.80 -11.51 -0.69
C GLN A 103 -1.76 -10.51 -0.05
N VAL A 104 -1.24 -9.65 0.84
CA VAL A 104 -2.02 -8.59 1.49
C VAL A 104 -2.69 -7.68 0.45
N LEU A 105 -1.96 -7.25 -0.59
CA LEU A 105 -2.50 -6.34 -1.60
C LEU A 105 -3.49 -7.04 -2.55
N LEU A 106 -3.24 -8.29 -2.94
CA LEU A 106 -4.19 -9.07 -3.75
C LEU A 106 -5.50 -9.30 -3.00
N ASP A 107 -5.41 -9.55 -1.69
CA ASP A 107 -6.55 -9.78 -0.82
C ASP A 107 -7.37 -8.51 -0.61
N ALA A 108 -6.70 -7.39 -0.33
CA ALA A 108 -7.34 -6.09 -0.22
C ALA A 108 -8.01 -5.66 -1.54
N ALA A 109 -7.42 -6.00 -2.69
CA ALA A 109 -7.91 -5.65 -4.01
C ALA A 109 -9.18 -6.40 -4.43
N ARG A 110 -9.59 -7.47 -3.73
CA ARG A 110 -10.85 -8.17 -4.03
C ARG A 110 -12.04 -7.22 -3.85
N GLY A 111 -12.81 -7.03 -4.92
CA GLY A 111 -13.95 -6.10 -4.94
C GLY A 111 -13.56 -4.62 -4.96
N ALA A 112 -12.27 -4.27 -5.03
CA ALA A 112 -11.83 -2.91 -5.31
C ALA A 112 -11.99 -2.60 -6.80
N SER A 113 -12.23 -1.35 -7.14
CA SER A 113 -12.31 -0.91 -8.54
C SER A 113 -10.95 -0.63 -9.15
N LEU A 114 -9.93 -0.42 -8.32
CA LEU A 114 -8.56 -0.13 -8.75
C LEU A 114 -7.55 -0.50 -7.66
N LEU A 115 -6.43 -1.09 -8.06
CA LEU A 115 -5.25 -1.27 -7.22
C LEU A 115 -4.10 -0.40 -7.74
N VAL A 116 -3.55 0.46 -6.89
CA VAL A 116 -2.46 1.37 -7.22
C VAL A 116 -1.21 1.00 -6.42
N VAL A 117 -0.08 0.85 -7.11
CA VAL A 117 1.21 0.54 -6.48
C VAL A 117 2.33 1.37 -7.09
N GLY A 118 3.38 1.61 -6.31
CA GLY A 118 4.63 2.15 -6.84
C GLY A 118 5.29 1.17 -7.81
N CYS A 119 6.13 1.67 -8.72
CA CYS A 119 6.92 0.82 -9.62
C CYS A 119 7.98 0.00 -8.88
N ARG A 120 8.41 0.45 -7.69
CA ARG A 120 9.40 -0.17 -6.82
C ARG A 120 9.01 0.09 -5.36
N GLY A 121 9.57 -0.72 -4.47
CA GLY A 121 9.46 -0.53 -3.02
C GLY A 121 10.82 -0.40 -2.34
N LEU A 122 10.83 -0.54 -1.01
CA LEU A 122 12.03 -0.38 -0.15
C LEU A 122 13.26 -1.23 -0.57
N GLY A 123 13.04 -2.43 -1.13
CA GLY A 123 14.10 -3.35 -1.55
C GLY A 123 14.47 -3.33 -3.03
N GLY A 124 14.01 -2.33 -3.80
CA GLY A 124 14.14 -2.34 -5.26
C GLY A 124 15.59 -2.31 -5.78
N PHE A 125 15.96 -3.28 -6.62
CA PHE A 125 17.24 -3.29 -7.33
C PHE A 125 17.36 -2.14 -8.33
N LYS A 126 18.49 -1.40 -8.30
CA LYS A 126 18.68 -0.16 -9.08
C LYS A 126 18.49 -0.33 -10.60
N GLY A 127 18.59 -1.54 -11.17
CA GLY A 127 18.43 -1.79 -12.61
C GLY A 127 17.07 -2.32 -13.11
N ALA A 128 16.11 -2.67 -12.24
CA ALA A 128 14.87 -3.35 -12.65
C ALA A 128 13.72 -2.36 -12.97
N LEU A 129 13.04 -2.48 -14.11
CA LEU A 129 11.95 -1.55 -14.46
C LEU A 129 10.78 -1.58 -13.47
N LEU A 130 10.53 -2.74 -12.86
CA LEU A 130 9.52 -2.99 -11.82
C LEU A 130 10.16 -3.75 -10.65
N GLY A 131 9.68 -3.49 -9.44
CA GLY A 131 9.95 -4.30 -8.26
C GLY A 131 9.16 -5.61 -8.29
N SER A 132 9.59 -6.58 -7.47
CA SER A 132 8.97 -7.92 -7.39
C SER A 132 7.47 -7.87 -7.06
N VAL A 133 7.08 -6.99 -6.13
CA VAL A 133 5.68 -6.81 -5.72
C VAL A 133 4.83 -6.30 -6.89
N SER A 134 5.23 -5.20 -7.53
CA SER A 134 4.49 -4.59 -8.63
C SER A 134 4.42 -5.50 -9.85
N GLN A 135 5.49 -6.26 -10.13
CA GLN A 135 5.50 -7.27 -11.18
C GLN A 135 4.47 -8.37 -10.89
N HIS A 136 4.50 -8.95 -9.68
CA HIS A 136 3.55 -10.01 -9.32
C HIS A 136 2.09 -9.53 -9.35
N ILE A 137 1.84 -8.35 -8.78
CA ILE A 137 0.51 -7.74 -8.77
C ILE A 137 -0.03 -7.54 -10.20
N SER A 138 0.82 -7.09 -11.13
CA SER A 138 0.40 -6.85 -12.52
C SER A 138 -0.14 -8.11 -13.23
N HIS A 139 0.29 -9.30 -12.80
CA HIS A 139 -0.14 -10.57 -13.38
C HIS A 139 -1.34 -11.21 -12.67
N HIS A 140 -1.61 -10.84 -11.41
CA HIS A 140 -2.50 -11.62 -10.54
C HIS A 140 -3.61 -10.79 -9.86
N ALA A 141 -3.61 -9.47 -9.99
CA ALA A 141 -4.62 -8.64 -9.36
C ALA A 141 -6.04 -9.00 -9.83
N PRO A 142 -7.02 -9.05 -8.92
CA PRO A 142 -8.42 -9.34 -9.26
C PRO A 142 -9.15 -8.12 -9.86
N CYS A 143 -8.47 -6.98 -9.98
CA CYS A 143 -9.01 -5.72 -10.50
C CYS A 143 -7.95 -4.98 -11.35
N PRO A 144 -8.34 -3.92 -12.08
CA PRO A 144 -7.39 -3.09 -12.81
C PRO A 144 -6.25 -2.58 -11.92
N VAL A 145 -5.04 -2.53 -12.47
CA VAL A 145 -3.82 -2.10 -11.75
C VAL A 145 -3.23 -0.86 -12.39
N VAL A 146 -2.86 0.11 -11.55
CA VAL A 146 -2.03 1.25 -11.92
C VAL A 146 -0.68 1.14 -11.24
N ILE A 147 0.38 1.16 -12.04
CA ILE A 147 1.75 1.20 -11.55
C ILE A 147 2.30 2.61 -11.76
N VAL A 148 2.58 3.30 -10.67
CA VAL A 148 3.08 4.68 -10.69
C VAL A 148 4.61 4.68 -10.63
N ARG A 149 5.25 5.39 -11.56
CA ARG A 149 6.69 5.66 -11.48
C ARG A 149 6.94 6.91 -10.65
N ALA A 150 7.92 6.85 -9.76
CA ALA A 150 8.46 8.07 -9.18
C ALA A 150 9.14 8.89 -10.28
N HIS A 151 8.84 10.19 -10.34
CA HIS A 151 9.65 11.13 -11.09
C HIS A 151 10.97 11.24 -10.34
N LEU A 152 12.04 10.65 -10.88
CA LEU A 152 13.38 11.04 -10.47
C LEU A 152 13.48 12.52 -10.87
N GLY A 153 13.43 13.43 -9.90
CA GLY A 153 13.89 14.78 -10.15
C GLY A 153 15.31 14.66 -10.67
N ASP A 154 15.59 15.26 -11.82
CA ASP A 154 16.98 15.56 -12.16
C ASP A 154 17.50 16.43 -11.01
N ASP A 155 18.41 15.89 -10.20
CA ASP A 155 19.27 16.70 -9.35
C ASP A 155 20.07 17.61 -10.30
N SER A 156 19.60 18.85 -10.47
CA SER A 156 20.31 19.95 -11.12
C SER A 156 20.84 20.92 -10.08
#